data_AF-H8KCQ4-F1
#
_entry.id   AF-H8KCQ4-F1
#
_cell.length_a   1.000
_cell.length_b   1.000
_cell.length_c   1.000
_cell.angle_alpha   90.00
_cell.angle_beta   90.00
_cell.angle_gamma   90.00
#
_symmetry.space_group_name_H-M   'P 1'
#
loop_
_entity.id
_entity.type
_entity.pdbx_description
1 polymer ?
#
loop_
_entity_poly.entity_id
_entity_poly.type
_entity_poly.pdbx_seq_one_letter_code
_entity_poly.pdbx_strand_id
1 'polypeptide(L)'
;MQKRNESDYLKRVQYYSAHSYVQQLTQGIKHKDLLPVIVISLIKTKMFDDEVPCISLHKMLETKTNKQYLFDFSYVFIEFKKFDKSLKLL
;
A
#
# COMPACT_ATOMS: atom_id res chain seq x y z
N MET A 1 -16.32 18.47 -4.86
CA MET A 1 -15.35 17.41 -4.46
C MET A 1 -15.19 16.45 -5.62
N GLN A 2 -14.08 16.51 -6.34
CA GLN A 2 -13.80 15.60 -7.46
C GLN A 2 -13.72 14.15 -6.94
N LYS A 3 -14.45 13.23 -7.59
CA LYS A 3 -14.12 11.79 -7.60
C LYS A 3 -12.70 11.66 -8.16
N ARG A 4 -11.67 11.86 -7.34
CA ARG A 4 -10.31 11.53 -7.73
C ARG A 4 -10.31 10.02 -7.91
N ASN A 5 -10.18 9.58 -9.16
CA ASN A 5 -10.14 8.19 -9.57
C ASN A 5 -9.32 7.38 -8.57
N GLU A 6 -9.95 6.40 -7.92
CA GLU A 6 -9.30 5.49 -6.97
C GLU A 6 -8.13 4.76 -7.66
N SER A 7 -8.23 4.54 -8.98
CA SER A 7 -7.14 3.98 -9.80
C SER A 7 -5.85 4.82 -9.80
N ASP A 8 -5.94 6.15 -9.69
CA ASP A 8 -4.75 7.00 -9.61
C ASP A 8 -4.09 6.94 -8.23
N TYR A 9 -4.83 6.53 -7.18
CA TYR A 9 -4.25 6.41 -5.85
C TYR A 9 -3.22 5.29 -5.78
N LEU A 10 -3.51 4.10 -6.33
CA LEU A 10 -2.53 3.01 -6.37
C LEU A 10 -1.26 3.42 -7.11
N LYS A 11 -1.40 4.14 -8.23
CA LYS A 11 -0.25 4.68 -8.97
C LYS A 11 0.57 5.67 -8.13
N ARG A 12 -0.09 6.59 -7.42
CA ARG A 12 0.60 7.54 -6.53
C ARG A 12 1.33 6.84 -5.39
N VAL A 13 0.69 5.85 -4.78
CA VAL A 13 1.31 5.08 -3.69
C VAL A 13 2.57 4.38 -4.18
N GLN A 14 2.53 3.73 -5.36
CA GLN A 14 3.71 3.13 -5.98
C GLN A 14 4.80 4.16 -6.30
N TYR A 15 4.41 5.30 -6.87
CA TYR A 15 5.34 6.42 -7.17
C TYR A 15 6.04 6.92 -5.90
N TYR A 16 5.29 7.17 -4.82
CA TYR A 16 5.87 7.63 -3.57
C TYR A 16 6.74 6.56 -2.90
N SER A 17 6.37 5.27 -2.96
CA SER A 17 7.22 4.19 -2.46
C SER A 17 8.57 4.19 -3.14
N ALA A 18 8.58 4.20 -4.48
CA ALA A 18 9.81 4.23 -5.26
C ALA A 18 10.64 5.49 -4.98
N HIS A 19 9.98 6.65 -4.87
CA HIS A 19 10.64 7.90 -4.53
C HIS A 19 11.31 7.83 -3.15
N SER A 20 10.61 7.35 -2.11
CA SER A 20 11.16 7.17 -0.77
C SER A 20 12.33 6.19 -0.74
N TYR A 21 12.28 5.14 -1.56
CA TYR A 21 13.39 4.19 -1.68
C TYR A 21 14.64 4.84 -2.32
N VAL A 22 14.46 5.59 -3.41
CA VAL A 22 15.56 6.32 -4.07
C VAL A 22 16.15 7.41 -3.16
N GLN A 23 15.33 8.09 -2.35
CA GLN A 23 15.80 9.12 -1.42
C GLN A 23 16.79 8.61 -0.37
N GLN A 24 16.83 7.30 -0.12
CA GLN A 24 17.83 6.69 0.78
C GLN A 24 19.25 6.69 0.17
N LEU A 25 19.39 6.77 -1.15
CA LEU A 25 20.69 6.84 -1.85
C LEU A 25 21.35 8.21 -1.64
N THR A 26 21.98 8.36 -0.48
CA THR A 26 22.83 9.51 -0.14
C THR A 26 24.31 9.16 -0.33
N GLN A 27 25.20 10.16 -0.24
CA GLN A 27 26.62 9.96 -0.48
C GLN A 27 27.20 8.86 0.41
N GLY A 28 27.80 7.83 -0.20
CA GLY A 28 28.42 6.71 0.51
C GLY A 28 27.51 5.51 0.77
N ILE A 29 26.20 5.63 0.56
CA ILE A 29 25.25 4.50 0.65
C ILE A 29 25.29 3.66 -0.62
N LYS A 30 25.35 2.33 -0.49
CA LYS A 30 25.26 1.39 -1.62
C LYS A 30 23.86 0.79 -1.68
N HIS A 31 23.48 0.28 -2.85
CA HIS A 31 22.18 -0.37 -3.06
C HIS A 31 21.88 -1.50 -2.07
N LYS A 32 22.89 -2.28 -1.67
CA LYS A 32 22.75 -3.37 -0.69
C LYS A 32 22.41 -2.89 0.73
N ASP A 33 22.60 -1.60 1.01
CA ASP A 33 22.37 -0.98 2.31
C ASP A 33 21.01 -0.27 2.37
N LEU A 34 20.23 -0.30 1.26
CA LEU A 34 18.88 0.27 1.21
C LEU A 34 17.91 -0.55 2.04
N LEU A 35 17.05 0.14 2.78
CA LEU A 35 16.02 -0.46 3.60
C LEU A 35 14.71 -0.61 2.81
N PRO A 36 13.96 -1.70 3.03
CA PRO A 36 12.64 -1.87 2.44
C PRO A 36 11.68 -0.72 2.82
N VAL A 37 10.86 -0.30 1.86
CA VAL A 37 9.78 0.66 2.07
C VAL A 37 8.47 -0.09 2.28
N ILE A 38 7.87 0.11 3.45
CA ILE A 38 6.56 -0.42 3.80
C ILE A 38 5.57 0.75 3.82
N VAL A 39 4.61 0.75 2.90
CA VAL A 39 3.54 1.75 2.93
C VAL A 39 2.39 1.26 3.78
N ILE A 40 1.86 2.13 4.63
CA ILE A 40 0.61 1.88 5.36
C ILE A 40 -0.39 2.96 4.93
N SER A 41 -1.48 2.53 4.30
CA SER A 41 -2.50 3.39 3.71
C SER A 41 -3.82 3.24 4.43
N LEU A 42 -4.35 4.35 4.96
CA LEU A 42 -5.67 4.41 5.58
C LEU A 42 -6.69 4.91 4.55
N ILE A 43 -7.67 4.08 4.19
CA ILE A 43 -8.65 4.40 3.15
C ILE A 43 -10.06 4.40 3.72
N LYS A 44 -10.81 5.48 3.50
CA LYS A 44 -12.17 5.67 4.04
C LYS A 44 -13.25 4.91 3.27
N THR A 45 -12.95 4.49 2.05
CA THR A 45 -13.85 3.77 1.15
C THR A 45 -13.27 2.40 0.83
N LYS A 46 -14.13 1.50 0.38
CA LYS A 46 -13.70 0.22 -0.17
C LYS A 46 -13.12 0.47 -1.56
N MET A 47 -11.91 -0.01 -1.76
CA MET A 47 -11.06 0.15 -2.93
C MET A 47 -10.77 -1.20 -3.60
N PHE A 48 -10.64 -2.27 -2.81
CA PHE A 48 -10.43 -3.63 -3.31
C PHE A 48 -11.72 -4.46 -3.31
N ASP A 49 -11.67 -5.61 -3.97
CA ASP A 49 -12.79 -6.56 -4.10
C ASP A 49 -13.25 -7.13 -2.74
N ASP A 50 -14.42 -7.79 -2.72
CA ASP A 50 -15.07 -8.21 -1.49
C ASP A 50 -14.30 -9.26 -0.68
N GLU A 51 -13.52 -10.09 -1.37
CA GLU A 51 -12.63 -11.11 -0.80
C GLU A 51 -11.39 -10.52 -0.10
N VAL A 52 -11.03 -9.26 -0.38
CA VAL A 52 -9.85 -8.63 0.23
C VAL A 52 -10.20 -8.20 1.65
N PRO A 53 -9.42 -8.64 2.67
CA PRO A 53 -9.70 -8.28 4.05
C PRO A 53 -9.47 -6.79 4.30
N CYS A 54 -10.20 -6.25 5.27
CA CYS A 54 -10.10 -4.85 5.74
C CYS A 54 -8.65 -4.39 5.97
N ILE A 55 -7.81 -5.26 6.52
CA ILE A 55 -6.37 -5.06 6.62
C ILE A 55 -5.73 -6.05 5.64
N SER A 56 -5.19 -5.54 4.54
CA SER A 56 -4.60 -6.36 3.48
C SER A 56 -3.14 -6.01 3.24
N LEU A 57 -2.30 -7.04 3.09
CA LEU A 57 -0.88 -6.93 2.76
C LEU A 57 -0.66 -7.34 1.31
N HIS A 58 -0.11 -6.43 0.52
CA HIS A 58 0.13 -6.59 -0.91
C HIS A 58 1.64 -6.63 -1.17
N LYS A 59 2.07 -7.66 -1.90
CA LYS A 59 3.47 -7.99 -2.19
C LYS A 59 3.63 -8.30 -3.69
N MET A 60 4.85 -8.18 -4.20
CA MET A 60 5.18 -8.59 -5.57
C MET A 60 5.48 -10.09 -5.62
N LEU A 61 4.66 -10.85 -6.34
CA LEU A 61 4.80 -12.30 -6.49
C LEU A 61 5.21 -12.65 -7.92
N GLU A 62 6.07 -13.65 -8.08
CA GLU A 62 6.38 -14.24 -9.38
C GLU A 62 5.15 -15.01 -9.90
N THR A 63 4.83 -14.85 -11.18
CA THR A 63 3.52 -15.22 -11.73
C THR A 63 3.28 -16.72 -11.88
N LYS A 64 4.34 -17.54 -11.97
CA LYS A 64 4.22 -19.01 -12.09
C LYS A 64 4.15 -19.70 -10.73
N THR A 65 4.95 -19.25 -9.78
CA THR A 65 5.20 -19.94 -8.51
C THR A 65 4.53 -19.26 -7.31
N ASN A 66 4.04 -18.04 -7.49
CA ASN A 66 3.55 -17.16 -6.42
C ASN A 66 4.59 -16.90 -5.32
N LYS A 67 5.88 -17.15 -5.59
CA LYS A 67 6.97 -16.83 -4.66
C LYS A 67 7.34 -15.36 -4.74
N GLN A 68 7.66 -14.77 -3.59
CA GLN A 68 8.19 -13.41 -3.52
C GLN A 68 9.72 -13.44 -3.69
N TYR A 69 10.24 -12.59 -4.57
CA TYR A 69 11.68 -12.36 -4.74
C TYR A 69 12.07 -10.89 -4.58
N LEU A 70 11.11 -9.98 -4.77
CA LEU A 70 11.29 -8.54 -4.60
C LEU A 70 10.71 -8.15 -3.23
N PHE A 71 11.60 -7.86 -2.28
CA PHE A 71 11.23 -7.64 -0.86
C PHE A 71 11.22 -6.18 -0.43
N ASP A 72 11.78 -5.29 -1.25
CA ASP A 72 12.02 -3.90 -0.88
C ASP A 72 10.76 -3.03 -0.89
N PHE A 73 9.64 -3.56 -1.40
CA PHE A 73 8.35 -2.89 -1.40
C PHE A 73 7.26 -3.80 -0.87
N SER A 74 6.50 -3.30 0.09
CA SER A 74 5.24 -3.91 0.50
C SER A 74 4.23 -2.83 0.88
N TYR A 75 2.95 -3.17 0.74
CA TYR A 75 1.86 -2.22 0.91
C TYR A 75 0.82 -2.82 1.84
N VAL A 76 0.51 -2.12 2.92
CA VAL A 76 -0.57 -2.43 3.83
C VAL A 76 -1.68 -1.43 3.58
N PHE A 77 -2.86 -1.92 3.23
CA PHE A 77 -4.05 -1.11 3.11
C PHE A 77 -5.02 -1.45 4.24
N ILE A 78 -5.53 -0.40 4.90
CA ILE A 78 -6.52 -0.49 5.97
C ILE A 78 -7.76 0.25 5.49
N GLU A 79 -8.78 -0.50 5.10
CA GLU A 79 -10.01 -0.01 4.52
C GLU A 79 -11.11 0.07 5.56
N PHE A 80 -11.55 1.28 5.89
CA PHE A 80 -12.65 1.48 6.81
C PHE A 80 -13.98 1.24 6.07
N LYS A 81 -14.81 0.33 6.59
CA LYS A 81 -16.24 0.37 6.29
C LYS A 81 -16.80 1.69 6.84
N LYS A 82 -17.71 2.32 6.11
CA LYS A 82 -18.44 3.48 6.65
C LYS A 82 -19.06 3.06 7.99
N PHE A 83 -18.73 3.78 9.05
CA PHE A 83 -19.37 3.58 10.34
C PHE A 83 -20.88 3.72 10.16
N ASP A 84 -21.61 2.70 10.58
CA ASP A 84 -23.05 2.78 10.63
C ASP A 84 -23.41 3.75 11.78
N LYS A 85 -23.90 4.94 11.42
CA LYS A 85 -24.25 6.00 12.39
C LYS A 85 -25.41 5.59 13.31
N SER A 86 -25.97 4.41 13.10
CA SER A 86 -27.03 3.80 13.91
C SER A 86 -26.53 3.13 15.19
N LEU A 87 -25.22 3.08 15.46
CA LEU A 87 -24.68 2.70 16.77
C LEU A 87 -25.10 3.76 17.83
N LYS A 88 -26.30 3.58 18.39
CA LYS A 88 -26.66 4.14 19.68
C LYS A 88 -25.78 3.44 20.70
N LEU A 89 -24.92 4.22 21.35
CA LEU A 89 -24.25 3.78 22.57
C LEU A 89 -25.35 3.34 23.54
N LEU A 90 -25.31 2.08 23.96
CA LEU A 90 -26.18 1.56 25.03
C LEU A 90 -25.86 2.26 26.35
#